data_AF-A0A7Y0S1G7-F1
#
_entry.id   AF-A0A7Y0S1G7-F1
#
_cell.length_a   1.000
_cell.length_b   1.000
_cell.length_c   1.000
_cell.angle_alpha   90.00
_cell.angle_beta   90.00
_cell.angle_gamma   90.00
#
_symmetry.space_group_name_H-M   'P 1'
#
loop_
_entity.id
_entity.type
_entity.pdbx_description
1 polymer ?
#
loop_
_entity_poly.entity_id
_entity_poly.type
_entity_poly.pdbx_seq_one_letter_code
_entity_poly.pdbx_strand_id
1 'polypeptide(L)'
;ILVFKESTSSPSVSWVHGFERPVVLFELFVLVTFFTGLIFSGGQNEVAAWNAISSGFWAQWFWVGVVFIGMITPLTLNWLTPSEVRH
;
A
#
# COMPACT_ATOMS: atom_id res chain seq x y z
N ILE A 1 -33.53 -17.83 22.86
CA ILE A 1 -34.15 -16.49 22.97
C ILE A 1 -33.50 -15.62 21.90
N LEU A 2 -34.18 -15.53 20.75
CA LEU A 2 -34.69 -14.28 20.14
C LEU A 2 -33.58 -13.43 19.51
N VAL A 3 -33.38 -13.56 18.19
CA VAL A 3 -33.91 -12.62 17.18
C VAL A 3 -33.08 -11.35 17.13
N PHE A 4 -32.18 -11.26 16.14
CA PHE A 4 -32.17 -10.16 15.17
C PHE A 4 -31.40 -10.61 13.92
N LYS A 5 -32.21 -11.06 12.95
CA LYS A 5 -31.86 -11.17 11.54
C LYS A 5 -31.92 -9.74 10.98
N GLU A 6 -30.83 -9.00 11.07
CA GLU A 6 -30.73 -7.66 10.46
C GLU A 6 -29.95 -7.76 9.17
N SER A 7 -30.63 -7.51 8.05
CA SER A 7 -30.05 -7.40 6.72
C SER A 7 -29.54 -5.98 6.51
N THR A 8 -28.25 -5.75 6.76
CA THR A 8 -27.61 -4.44 6.54
C THR A 8 -26.69 -4.49 5.32
N SER A 9 -27.32 -4.52 4.15
CA SER A 9 -26.69 -4.08 2.91
C SER A 9 -26.43 -2.57 3.04
N SER A 10 -25.24 -2.18 3.52
CA SER A 10 -24.86 -0.78 3.69
C SER A 10 -23.88 -0.35 2.58
N PRO A 11 -24.25 0.59 1.71
CA PRO A 11 -23.41 1.11 0.60
C PRO A 11 -22.06 1.71 1.03
N SER A 12 -21.91 2.03 2.31
CA SER A 12 -20.77 2.73 2.89
C SER A 12 -19.48 1.90 2.93
N VAL A 13 -19.59 0.58 3.03
CA VAL A 13 -18.43 -0.34 3.15
C VAL A 13 -17.71 -0.54 1.80
N SER A 14 -18.45 -0.43 0.69
CA SER A 14 -17.88 -0.41 -0.68
C SER A 14 -17.03 0.85 -0.92
N TRP A 15 -17.38 1.96 -0.27
CA TRP A 15 -16.72 3.25 -0.45
C TRP A 15 -15.31 3.30 0.17
N VAL A 16 -15.13 2.74 1.37
CA VAL A 16 -13.80 2.68 2.04
C VAL A 16 -12.85 1.71 1.32
N HIS A 17 -13.30 0.51 0.95
CA HIS A 17 -12.51 -0.41 0.12
C HIS A 17 -12.21 0.16 -1.27
N GLY A 18 -13.09 1.03 -1.79
CA GLY A 18 -12.87 1.77 -3.02
C GLY A 18 -11.83 2.88 -2.90
N PHE A 19 -11.51 3.37 -1.70
CA PHE A 19 -10.57 4.47 -1.45
C PHE A 19 -9.12 3.99 -1.25
N GLU A 20 -8.94 2.84 -0.59
CA GLU A 20 -7.60 2.28 -0.31
C GLU A 20 -6.84 1.87 -1.58
N ARG A 21 -7.53 1.32 -2.59
CA ARG A 21 -6.91 0.95 -3.87
C ARG A 21 -6.38 2.16 -4.66
N PRO A 22 -7.14 3.25 -4.85
CA PRO A 22 -6.62 4.48 -5.44
C PRO A 22 -5.44 5.07 -4.67
N VAL A 23 -5.44 4.98 -3.34
CA VAL A 23 -4.33 5.45 -2.51
C VAL A 23 -3.05 4.66 -2.81
N VAL A 24 -3.10 3.32 -2.79
CA VAL A 24 -1.91 2.50 -3.11
C VAL A 24 -1.45 2.70 -4.55
N LEU A 25 -2.37 2.89 -5.50
CA LEU A 25 -2.01 3.24 -6.88
C LEU A 25 -1.30 4.60 -6.96
N PHE A 26 -1.74 5.58 -6.16
CA PHE A 26 -1.08 6.87 -6.06
C PHE A 26 0.31 6.77 -5.42
N GLU A 27 0.46 5.96 -4.37
CA GLU A 27 1.76 5.68 -3.76
C GLU A 27 2.73 5.04 -4.76
N LEU A 28 2.28 4.05 -5.53
CA LEU A 28 3.07 3.45 -6.61
C LEU A 28 3.44 4.47 -7.68
N PHE A 29 2.52 5.35 -8.07
CA PHE A 29 2.80 6.42 -9.03
C PHE A 29 3.88 7.38 -8.50
N VAL A 30 3.77 7.82 -7.24
CA VAL A 30 4.76 8.67 -6.60
C VAL A 30 6.12 7.96 -6.51
N LEU A 31 6.16 6.67 -6.17
CA LEU A 31 7.40 5.91 -6.16
C LEU A 31 8.04 5.80 -7.54
N VAL A 32 7.25 5.48 -8.57
CA VAL A 32 7.74 5.38 -9.95
C VAL A 32 8.31 6.72 -10.40
N THR A 33 7.58 7.82 -10.20
CA THR A 33 8.04 9.16 -10.58
C THR A 33 9.25 9.62 -9.78
N PHE A 34 9.31 9.30 -8.48
CA PHE A 34 10.47 9.56 -7.63
C PHE A 34 11.73 8.85 -8.13
N PHE A 35 11.68 7.54 -8.36
CA PHE A 35 12.83 6.79 -8.87
C PHE A 35 13.20 7.19 -10.29
N THR A 36 12.22 7.46 -11.14
CA THR A 36 12.44 7.99 -12.49
C THR A 36 13.19 9.33 -12.43
N GLY A 37 12.79 10.23 -11.53
CA GLY A 37 13.46 11.49 -11.28
C GLY A 37 14.90 11.32 -10.78
N LEU A 38 15.13 10.38 -9.85
CA LEU A 38 16.49 10.08 -9.36
C LEU A 38 17.40 9.51 -10.45
N ILE A 39 16.88 8.60 -11.28
CA ILE A 39 17.62 8.01 -12.39
C ILE A 39 17.98 9.10 -13.42
N PHE A 40 17.02 9.95 -13.81
CA PHE A 40 17.29 11.05 -14.75
C PHE A 40 18.16 12.17 -14.18
N SER A 41 18.19 12.34 -12.85
CA SER A 41 19.10 13.29 -12.20
C SER A 41 20.58 12.87 -12.34
N GLY A 42 20.87 11.60 -12.60
CA GLY A 42 22.23 11.09 -12.79
C GLY A 42 23.12 11.15 -11.54
N GLY A 43 24.39 10.80 -11.72
CA GLY A 43 25.42 10.91 -10.70
C GLY A 43 25.13 10.07 -9.45
N GLN A 44 25.29 10.67 -8.26
CA GLN A 44 25.07 9.95 -7.00
C GLN A 44 23.59 9.60 -6.76
N ASN A 45 22.66 10.37 -7.32
CA ASN A 45 21.22 10.13 -7.15
C ASN A 45 20.77 8.88 -7.91
N GLU A 46 21.29 8.67 -9.12
CA GLU A 46 21.02 7.47 -9.91
C GLU A 46 21.59 6.22 -9.23
N VAL A 47 22.83 6.30 -8.73
CA VAL A 47 23.45 5.18 -7.98
C VAL A 47 22.65 4.86 -6.71
N ALA A 48 22.17 5.88 -6.00
CA ALA A 48 21.31 5.69 -4.83
C ALA A 48 19.98 5.01 -5.20
N ALA A 49 19.36 5.38 -6.33
CA ALA A 49 18.15 4.73 -6.83
C ALA A 49 18.38 3.24 -7.09
N TRP A 50 19.46 2.90 -7.81
CA TRP A 50 19.80 1.50 -8.08
C TRP A 50 20.12 0.70 -6.81
N ASN A 51 20.83 1.29 -5.85
CA ASN A 51 21.11 0.67 -4.56
C ASN A 51 19.85 0.47 -3.70
N ALA A 52 18.86 1.35 -3.82
CA ALA A 52 17.59 1.23 -3.11
C ALA A 52 16.64 0.20 -3.75
N ILE A 53 16.70 -0.01 -5.07
CA ILE A 53 15.81 -0.96 -5.77
C ILE A 53 16.40 -2.38 -5.78
N SER A 54 17.69 -2.51 -6.07
CA SER A 54 18.30 -3.81 -6.39
C SER A 54 18.76 -4.59 -5.17
N SER A 55 19.76 -4.07 -4.44
CA SER A 55 20.39 -4.78 -3.33
C SER A 55 21.19 -3.82 -2.46
N GLY A 56 21.42 -4.23 -1.21
CA GLY A 56 22.17 -3.45 -0.23
C GLY A 56 21.31 -3.01 0.95
N PHE A 57 21.92 -2.24 1.84
CA PHE A 57 21.29 -1.83 3.10
C PHE A 57 19.99 -1.05 2.87
N TRP A 58 19.99 -0.10 1.93
CA TRP A 58 18.80 0.70 1.61
C TRP A 58 17.71 -0.09 0.89
N ALA A 59 18.06 -1.12 0.15
CA ALA A 59 17.08 -2.00 -0.49
C ALA A 59 16.22 -2.73 0.55
N GLN A 60 16.81 -3.20 1.66
CA GLN A 60 16.02 -3.82 2.72
C GLN A 60 15.00 -2.84 3.32
N TRP A 61 15.40 -1.61 3.59
CA TRP A 61 14.48 -0.59 4.12
C TRP A 61 13.40 -0.18 3.12
N PHE A 62 13.74 -0.09 1.83
CA PHE A 62 12.75 0.18 0.80
C PHE A 62 11.72 -0.96 0.70
N TRP A 63 12.18 -2.20 0.53
CA TRP A 63 11.28 -3.34 0.35
C TRP A 63 10.49 -3.69 1.60
N VAL A 64 11.11 -3.68 2.79
CA VAL A 64 10.41 -4.01 4.04
C VAL A 64 9.58 -2.82 4.54
N GLY A 65 10.16 -1.63 4.59
CA GLY A 65 9.49 -0.45 5.14
C GLY A 65 8.42 0.09 4.20
N VAL A 66 8.81 0.44 2.98
CA VAL A 66 7.90 1.13 2.06
C VAL A 66 6.95 0.14 1.40
N VAL A 67 7.47 -0.95 0.84
CA VAL A 67 6.62 -1.92 0.12
C VAL A 67 5.84 -2.82 1.07
N PHE A 68 6.53 -3.51 1.98
CA PHE A 68 5.87 -4.53 2.81
C PHE A 68 5.01 -3.91 3.93
N ILE A 69 5.55 -2.97 4.69
CA ILE A 69 4.81 -2.30 5.77
C ILE A 69 3.86 -1.23 5.20
N GLY A 70 4.33 -0.39 4.28
CA GLY A 70 3.54 0.70 3.72
C GLY A 70 2.41 0.26 2.79
N MET A 71 2.60 -0.77 1.96
CA MET A 71 1.60 -1.19 0.96
C MET A 71 1.02 -2.59 1.23
N ILE A 72 1.84 -3.62 1.43
CA ILE A 72 1.34 -5.00 1.55
C ILE A 72 0.57 -5.23 2.85
N THR A 73 1.03 -4.69 3.98
CA THR A 73 0.38 -4.83 5.29
C THR A 73 -1.04 -4.28 5.30
N PRO A 74 -1.30 -3.02 4.91
CA PRO A 74 -2.67 -2.52 4.88
C PRO A 74 -3.54 -3.29 3.88
N LEU A 75 -3.02 -3.69 2.72
CA LEU A 75 -3.76 -4.50 1.74
C LEU A 75 -4.13 -5.89 2.27
N THR A 76 -3.21 -6.55 2.97
CA THR A 76 -3.43 -7.90 3.53
C THR A 76 -4.33 -7.86 4.75
N LEU A 77 -4.18 -6.88 5.64
CA LEU A 77 -5.12 -6.66 6.74
C LEU A 77 -6.52 -6.40 6.21
N ASN A 78 -6.64 -5.59 5.15
CA ASN A 78 -7.91 -5.33 4.50
C ASN A 78 -8.54 -6.60 3.90
N TRP A 79 -7.73 -7.47 3.28
CA TRP A 79 -8.20 -8.72 2.70
C TRP A 79 -8.56 -9.78 3.75
N LEU A 80 -7.85 -9.82 4.87
CA LEU A 80 -8.04 -10.79 5.95
C LEU A 80 -9.13 -10.40 6.94
N THR A 81 -9.56 -9.13 6.98
CA THR A 81 -10.59 -8.67 7.92
C THR A 81 -11.97 -9.20 7.46
N PRO A 82 -12.61 -10.13 8.20
CA PRO A 82 -13.96 -10.58 7.90
C PRO A 82 -14.95 -9.46 8.22
N SER A 83 -16.08 -9.43 7.51
CA SER A 83 -17.18 -8.46 7.65
C SER A 83 -17.83 -8.38 9.04
N GLU A 84 -17.36 -9.18 10.00
CA GLU A 84 -17.99 -9.42 11.31
C GLU A 84 -17.29 -8.70 12.47
N VAL A 85 -16.10 -8.11 12.26
CA VAL A 85 -15.32 -7.41 13.31
C VAL A 85 -15.24 -5.90 13.09
N ARG A 86 -15.88 -5.37 12.03
CA ARG A 86 -15.91 -3.92 11.74
C ARG A 86 -17.10 -3.29 12.47
N HIS A 87 -16.85 -2.87 13.71
CA HIS A 87 -17.75 -2.02 14.49
C HIS A 87 -18.02 -0.68 13.78
#